data_AF-A0A179DDD1-F1
#
_entry.id   AF-A0A179DDD1-F1
#
_cell.length_a   1.000
_cell.length_b   1.000
_cell.length_c   1.000
_cell.angle_alpha   90.00
_cell.angle_beta   90.00
_cell.angle_gamma   90.00
#
_symmetry.space_group_name_H-M   'P 1'
#
loop_
_entity.id
_entity.type
_entity.pdbx_description
1 polymer ?
#
loop_
_entity_poly.entity_id
_entity_poly.type
_entity_poly.pdbx_seq_one_letter_code
_entity_poly.pdbx_strand_id
1 'polypeptide(L)'
;MQCKKDKTDTPGLPTATQEGKNTLGFLLNGEAWTPKGLLGSSANLSIDVDLTYKKGVFNISAYNSTSYKPDVIYFGLGIKDSLNNQSIPVTYLLTNESLFGVYFSNDDCTLDYFNSSIKRSGSLTITKLDKVQRIISGTFDANLSLNGCSDVKITQGRFDMKY
;
A
#
# COMPACT_ATOMS: atom_id res chain seq x y z
N MET A 1 -32.64 -7.44 15.70
CA MET A 1 -31.22 -7.06 15.95
C MET A 1 -30.70 -6.45 14.67
N GLN A 2 -30.37 -5.16 14.71
CA GLN A 2 -30.00 -4.38 13.54
C GLN A 2 -28.47 -4.36 13.45
N CYS A 3 -27.90 -5.09 12.51
CA CYS A 3 -26.46 -5.03 12.25
C CYS A 3 -26.13 -3.61 11.81
N LYS A 4 -25.30 -2.91 12.60
CA LYS A 4 -24.64 -1.69 12.14
C LYS A 4 -23.77 -2.09 10.96
N LYS A 5 -24.09 -1.63 9.75
CA LYS A 5 -23.13 -1.65 8.64
C LYS A 5 -21.97 -0.77 9.09
N ASP A 6 -20.88 -1.39 9.50
CA ASP A 6 -19.61 -0.69 9.65
C ASP A 6 -19.31 -0.02 8.31
N LYS A 7 -18.86 1.24 8.36
CA LYS A 7 -18.59 2.11 7.20
C LYS A 7 -17.43 1.61 6.30
N THR A 8 -17.12 0.32 6.32
CA THR A 8 -15.96 -0.31 5.70
C THR A 8 -16.25 -0.99 4.36
N ASP A 9 -17.52 -1.16 3.98
CA ASP A 9 -17.91 -1.74 2.68
C ASP A 9 -17.86 -0.69 1.57
N THR A 10 -16.65 -0.34 1.15
CA THR A 10 -16.43 0.33 -0.13
C THR A 10 -16.56 -0.72 -1.24
N PRO A 11 -17.52 -0.60 -2.16
CA PRO A 11 -17.67 -1.57 -3.24
C PRO A 11 -16.36 -1.75 -4.02
N GLY A 12 -16.01 -3.01 -4.31
CA GLY A 12 -14.80 -3.35 -5.07
C GLY A 12 -13.49 -3.39 -4.27
N LEU A 13 -13.51 -3.03 -2.98
CA LEU A 13 -12.35 -3.16 -2.10
C LEU A 13 -12.54 -4.31 -1.10
N PRO A 14 -11.45 -5.00 -0.69
CA PRO A 14 -11.53 -6.03 0.33
C PRO A 14 -12.00 -5.44 1.66
N THR A 15 -12.63 -6.23 2.52
CA THR A 15 -12.94 -5.79 3.90
C THR A 15 -11.64 -5.50 4.65
N ALA A 16 -11.62 -4.43 5.45
CA ALA A 16 -10.50 -4.16 6.35
C ALA A 16 -10.50 -5.21 7.49
N THR A 17 -9.47 -6.05 7.55
CA THR A 17 -9.32 -7.12 8.55
C THR A 17 -7.93 -7.10 9.17
N GLN A 18 -7.73 -7.88 10.24
CA GLN A 18 -6.43 -8.06 10.88
C GLN A 18 -6.09 -9.54 11.08
N GLU A 19 -6.51 -10.36 10.12
CA GLU A 19 -6.51 -11.82 10.16
C GLU A 19 -5.44 -12.44 9.23
N GLY A 20 -4.71 -11.61 8.47
CA GLY A 20 -3.74 -12.05 7.48
C GLY A 20 -4.40 -12.68 6.25
N LYS A 21 -5.44 -12.03 5.70
CA LYS A 21 -6.20 -12.54 4.54
C LYS A 21 -5.48 -12.44 3.19
N ASN A 22 -4.26 -11.89 3.17
CA ASN A 22 -3.49 -11.60 1.96
C ASN A 22 -4.24 -10.69 0.98
N THR A 23 -4.76 -9.58 1.49
CA THR A 23 -5.52 -8.60 0.71
C THR A 23 -4.83 -7.24 0.66
N LEU A 24 -5.03 -6.54 -0.46
CA LEU A 24 -4.66 -5.15 -0.67
C LEU A 24 -5.74 -4.50 -1.54
N GLY A 25 -6.14 -3.27 -1.21
CA GLY A 25 -6.98 -2.48 -2.09
C GLY A 25 -7.08 -1.03 -1.66
N PHE A 26 -7.37 -0.15 -2.61
CA PHE A 26 -7.54 1.28 -2.41
C PHE A 26 -8.38 1.88 -3.53
N LEU A 27 -8.92 3.08 -3.32
CA LEU A 27 -9.49 3.88 -4.40
C LEU A 27 -8.38 4.67 -5.07
N LEU A 28 -8.11 4.38 -6.34
CA LEU A 28 -7.23 5.13 -7.22
C LEU A 28 -8.06 6.14 -8.00
N ASN A 29 -7.87 7.43 -7.74
CA ASN A 29 -8.64 8.52 -8.35
C ASN A 29 -10.16 8.34 -8.25
N GLY A 30 -10.63 7.67 -7.19
CA GLY A 30 -12.04 7.38 -6.93
C GLY A 30 -12.51 5.99 -7.39
N GLU A 31 -11.72 5.27 -8.18
CA GLU A 31 -12.05 3.93 -8.68
C GLU A 31 -11.37 2.83 -7.87
N ALA A 32 -12.08 1.72 -7.64
CA ALA A 32 -11.53 0.60 -6.87
C ALA A 32 -10.35 -0.06 -7.60
N TRP A 33 -9.21 -0.11 -6.92
CA TRP A 33 -8.00 -0.77 -7.38
C TRP A 33 -7.65 -1.92 -6.44
N THR A 34 -7.44 -3.09 -7.02
CA THR A 34 -6.96 -4.30 -6.35
C THR A 34 -5.93 -5.00 -7.24
N PRO A 35 -4.98 -5.76 -6.65
CA PRO A 35 -4.02 -6.51 -7.44
C PRO A 35 -4.73 -7.51 -8.37
N LYS A 36 -4.40 -7.47 -9.66
CA LYS A 36 -4.88 -8.44 -10.67
C LYS A 36 -3.74 -9.28 -11.26
N GLY A 37 -2.50 -8.93 -10.93
CA GLY A 37 -1.32 -9.63 -11.37
C GLY A 37 -0.56 -8.96 -12.50
N LEU A 38 0.47 -9.68 -12.95
CA LEU A 38 1.27 -9.38 -14.12
C LEU A 38 1.15 -10.57 -15.07
N LEU A 39 0.82 -10.33 -16.35
CA LEU A 39 0.58 -11.40 -17.31
C LEU A 39 1.73 -12.42 -17.36
N GLY A 40 1.38 -13.71 -17.22
CA GLY A 40 2.34 -14.82 -17.22
C GLY A 40 3.10 -15.02 -15.92
N SER A 41 2.87 -14.19 -14.89
CA SER A 41 3.47 -14.30 -13.57
C SER A 41 2.46 -14.81 -12.53
N SER A 42 2.97 -15.54 -11.53
CA SER A 42 2.24 -15.90 -10.32
C SER A 42 2.35 -14.83 -9.22
N ALA A 43 3.23 -13.85 -9.37
CA ALA A 43 3.46 -12.79 -8.39
C ALA A 43 2.55 -11.59 -8.64
N ASN A 44 1.45 -11.53 -7.89
CA ASN A 44 0.41 -10.51 -8.07
C ASN A 44 0.37 -9.49 -6.92
N LEU A 45 0.62 -9.99 -5.71
CA LEU A 45 0.69 -9.24 -4.47
C LEU A 45 1.73 -9.96 -3.61
N SER A 46 2.75 -9.24 -3.17
CA SER A 46 3.78 -9.75 -2.28
C SER A 46 4.03 -8.78 -1.14
N ILE A 47 4.52 -9.33 -0.05
CA ILE A 47 5.08 -8.56 1.05
C ILE A 47 6.43 -9.16 1.42
N ASP A 48 7.40 -8.28 1.63
CA ASP A 48 8.68 -8.59 2.26
C ASP A 48 8.69 -7.90 3.62
N VAL A 49 8.99 -8.65 4.68
CA VAL A 49 9.16 -8.12 6.03
C VAL A 49 10.48 -8.64 6.58
N ASP A 50 11.42 -7.73 6.80
CA ASP A 50 12.68 -8.03 7.48
C ASP A 50 12.70 -7.30 8.82
N LEU A 51 12.40 -8.04 9.89
CA LEU A 51 12.43 -7.52 11.26
C LEU A 51 13.87 -7.35 11.80
N THR A 52 14.90 -7.84 11.11
CA THR A 52 16.29 -7.79 11.57
C THR A 52 17.04 -6.60 10.97
N TYR A 53 16.74 -6.23 9.73
CA TYR A 53 17.34 -5.09 9.07
C TYR A 53 16.76 -3.76 9.58
N LYS A 54 17.64 -2.81 9.92
CA LYS A 54 17.28 -1.46 10.41
C LYS A 54 16.13 -1.45 11.42
N LYS A 55 16.17 -2.38 12.38
CA LYS A 55 15.13 -2.51 13.42
C LYS A 55 13.72 -2.68 12.86
N GLY A 56 13.59 -3.29 11.69
CA GLY A 56 12.34 -3.68 11.06
C GLY A 56 11.94 -2.81 9.88
N VAL A 57 11.81 -3.45 8.73
CA VAL A 57 11.34 -2.88 7.46
C VAL A 57 10.24 -3.75 6.86
N PHE A 58 9.42 -3.17 6.00
CA PHE A 58 8.59 -3.97 5.10
C PHE A 58 8.38 -3.27 3.77
N ASN A 59 8.05 -4.04 2.74
CA ASN A 59 7.60 -3.55 1.45
C ASN A 59 6.48 -4.44 0.91
N ILE A 60 5.36 -3.83 0.55
CA ILE A 60 4.28 -4.45 -0.21
C ILE A 60 4.48 -4.08 -1.67
N SER A 61 4.35 -5.05 -2.57
CA SER A 61 4.42 -4.86 -4.01
C SER A 61 3.23 -5.51 -4.68
N ALA A 62 2.60 -4.81 -5.61
CA ALA A 62 1.44 -5.33 -6.31
C ALA A 62 1.38 -4.85 -7.76
N TYR A 63 0.84 -5.71 -8.61
CA TYR A 63 0.61 -5.44 -10.03
C TYR A 63 -0.87 -5.51 -10.35
N ASN A 64 -1.31 -4.62 -11.23
CA ASN A 64 -2.65 -4.65 -11.82
C ASN A 64 -2.52 -4.43 -13.33
N SER A 65 -1.91 -5.41 -14.00
CA SER A 65 -1.79 -5.46 -15.46
C SER A 65 -2.72 -6.54 -16.01
N THR A 66 -3.56 -6.16 -16.97
CA THR A 66 -4.47 -7.07 -17.67
C THR A 66 -4.12 -7.27 -19.14
N SER A 67 -3.03 -6.67 -19.66
CA SER A 67 -2.68 -6.67 -21.11
C SER A 67 -1.16 -6.66 -21.37
N TYR A 68 -0.73 -7.12 -22.56
CA TYR A 68 0.69 -7.17 -23.02
C TYR A 68 1.25 -5.79 -23.46
N LYS A 69 0.47 -4.73 -23.32
CA LYS A 69 0.79 -3.33 -23.65
C LYS A 69 1.11 -2.53 -22.36
N PRO A 70 1.59 -1.28 -22.43
CA PRO A 70 2.29 -0.66 -21.30
C PRO A 70 1.44 -0.33 -20.05
N ASP A 71 0.15 -0.71 -20.03
CA ASP A 71 -0.82 -0.60 -18.91
C ASP A 71 -0.43 -1.33 -17.62
N VAL A 72 0.86 -1.61 -17.42
CA VAL A 72 1.42 -2.19 -16.20
C VAL A 72 1.34 -1.15 -15.10
N ILE A 73 0.28 -1.24 -14.29
CA ILE A 73 0.18 -0.48 -13.05
C ILE A 73 0.91 -1.25 -11.95
N TYR A 74 2.02 -0.69 -11.47
CA TYR A 74 2.76 -1.21 -10.31
C TYR A 74 2.60 -0.28 -9.12
N PHE A 75 2.34 -0.89 -7.96
CA PHE A 75 2.21 -0.22 -6.68
C PHE A 75 3.20 -0.80 -5.67
N GLY A 76 3.92 0.08 -4.99
CA GLY A 76 4.79 -0.23 -3.86
C GLY A 76 4.43 0.60 -2.64
N LEU A 77 4.45 0.00 -1.46
CA LEU A 77 4.25 0.68 -0.18
C LEU A 77 5.15 0.02 0.86
N GLY A 78 5.99 0.80 1.52
CA GLY A 78 6.90 0.22 2.50
C GLY A 78 7.43 1.21 3.50
N ILE A 79 7.96 0.67 4.59
CA ILE A 79 8.76 1.41 5.56
C ILE A 79 10.20 0.93 5.53
N LYS A 80 11.13 1.85 5.80
CA LYS A 80 12.58 1.64 5.62
C LYS A 80 13.37 1.51 6.92
N ASP A 81 12.73 1.69 8.09
CA ASP A 81 13.39 1.60 9.40
C ASP A 81 12.37 1.47 10.56
N SER A 82 12.84 0.96 11.70
CA SER A 82 12.29 1.16 13.05
C SER A 82 10.90 0.60 13.32
N LEU A 83 10.40 -0.32 12.49
CA LEU A 83 9.12 -0.99 12.71
C LEU A 83 9.03 -1.66 14.08
N ASN A 84 10.10 -2.31 14.54
CA ASN A 84 10.11 -3.07 15.80
C ASN A 84 9.97 -2.20 17.04
N ASN A 85 10.31 -0.92 16.94
CA ASN A 85 10.36 -0.01 18.08
C ASN A 85 9.04 0.73 18.29
N GLN A 86 8.07 0.56 17.38
CA GLN A 86 6.79 1.25 17.48
C GLN A 86 5.81 0.50 18.36
N SER A 87 4.99 1.25 19.09
CA SER A 87 3.77 0.74 19.69
C SER A 87 2.65 0.79 18.66
N ILE A 88 2.00 -0.36 18.40
CA ILE A 88 0.96 -0.50 17.39
C ILE A 88 -0.43 -0.29 18.05
N PRO A 89 -1.34 0.51 17.46
CA PRO A 89 -1.23 1.13 16.14
C PRO A 89 -0.29 2.34 16.10
N VAL A 90 0.41 2.50 14.97
CA VAL A 90 1.31 3.64 14.70
C VAL A 90 0.97 4.25 13.35
N THR A 91 1.04 5.59 13.27
CA THR A 91 0.82 6.32 12.01
C THR A 91 2.07 7.08 11.62
N TYR A 92 2.45 6.95 10.36
CA TYR A 92 3.52 7.71 9.72
C TYR A 92 2.90 8.69 8.72
N LEU A 93 3.48 9.90 8.60
CA LEU A 93 3.08 10.90 7.60
C LEU A 93 3.97 10.86 6.36
N LEU A 94 3.41 10.93 5.15
CA LEU A 94 4.16 10.83 3.89
C LEU A 94 4.78 12.20 3.57
N THR A 95 6.10 12.26 3.67
CA THR A 95 6.94 13.43 3.43
C THR A 95 8.25 12.97 2.79
N ASN A 96 9.12 13.90 2.40
CA ASN A 96 10.41 13.54 1.79
C ASN A 96 11.38 12.86 2.76
N GLU A 97 11.21 13.07 4.07
CA GLU A 97 12.08 12.47 5.11
C GLU A 97 11.43 11.25 5.78
N SER A 98 10.28 10.82 5.28
CA SER A 98 9.47 9.81 5.95
C SER A 98 10.13 8.44 6.02
N LEU A 99 9.81 7.75 7.10
CA LEU A 99 10.17 6.34 7.30
C LEU A 99 9.40 5.41 6.35
N PHE A 100 8.39 5.90 5.64
CA PHE A 100 7.67 5.17 4.62
C PHE A 100 7.64 5.92 3.28
N GLY A 101 7.36 5.17 2.22
CA GLY A 101 7.22 5.68 0.86
C GLY A 101 6.15 4.93 0.09
N VAL A 102 5.65 5.58 -0.95
CA VAL A 102 4.76 5.00 -1.96
C VAL A 102 5.46 5.09 -3.30
N TYR A 103 5.52 3.96 -4.00
CA TYR A 103 5.90 3.89 -5.41
C TYR A 103 4.63 3.64 -6.22
N PHE A 104 4.44 4.39 -7.29
CA PHE A 104 3.36 4.15 -8.24
C PHE A 104 3.88 4.33 -9.65
N SER A 105 3.59 3.40 -10.56
CA SER A 105 3.93 3.57 -11.98
C SER A 105 2.78 3.10 -12.84
N ASN A 106 2.52 3.83 -13.92
CA ASN A 106 1.60 3.50 -15.00
C ASN A 106 2.25 3.88 -16.34
N ASP A 107 1.47 3.88 -17.44
CA ASP A 107 1.93 4.31 -18.77
C ASP A 107 2.40 5.76 -18.87
N ASP A 108 1.84 6.62 -18.02
CA ASP A 108 2.07 8.05 -18.07
C ASP A 108 3.39 8.36 -17.37
N CYS A 109 3.50 7.99 -16.10
CA CYS A 109 4.62 8.34 -15.27
C CYS A 109 4.97 7.30 -14.22
N THR A 110 6.25 7.33 -13.82
CA THR A 110 6.75 6.66 -12.62
C THR A 110 6.90 7.66 -11.49
N LEU A 111 6.12 7.45 -10.44
CA LEU A 111 6.12 8.21 -9.20
C LEU A 111 6.88 7.44 -8.12
N ASP A 112 8.21 7.60 -8.12
CA ASP A 112 9.12 6.93 -7.20
C ASP A 112 9.37 7.76 -5.93
N TYR A 113 9.27 7.13 -4.75
CA TYR A 113 9.55 7.77 -3.47
C TYR A 113 11.00 8.29 -3.33
N PHE A 114 11.96 7.86 -4.15
CA PHE A 114 13.30 8.46 -4.18
C PHE A 114 13.38 9.78 -4.97
N ASN A 115 12.40 10.08 -5.82
CA ASN A 115 12.42 11.28 -6.67
C ASN A 115 11.93 12.52 -5.88
N SER A 116 12.85 13.42 -5.55
CA SER A 116 12.58 14.65 -4.79
C SER A 116 11.69 15.67 -5.50
N SER A 117 11.52 15.56 -6.82
CA SER A 117 10.63 16.44 -7.59
C SER A 117 9.15 16.09 -7.43
N ILE A 118 8.84 14.91 -6.89
CA ILE A 118 7.47 14.47 -6.66
C ILE A 118 6.93 15.09 -5.38
N LYS A 119 5.86 15.85 -5.51
CA LYS A 119 5.06 16.32 -4.37
C LYS A 119 4.28 15.15 -3.82
N ARG A 120 4.42 14.91 -2.52
CA ARG A 120 3.81 13.78 -1.82
C ARG A 120 3.19 14.23 -0.50
N SER A 121 2.03 13.68 -0.19
CA SER A 121 1.34 13.86 1.09
C SER A 121 0.46 12.65 1.37
N GLY A 122 0.12 12.41 2.62
CA GLY A 122 -0.72 11.29 3.03
C GLY A 122 -0.22 10.61 4.30
N SER A 123 -0.70 9.40 4.56
CA SER A 123 -0.37 8.67 5.77
C SER A 123 -0.37 7.16 5.58
N LEU A 124 0.36 6.48 6.46
CA LEU A 124 0.35 5.02 6.62
C LEU A 124 0.13 4.71 8.10
N THR A 125 -0.96 4.02 8.41
CA THR A 125 -1.23 3.50 9.75
C THR A 125 -1.05 1.99 9.76
N ILE A 126 -0.09 1.50 10.54
CA ILE A 126 0.01 0.07 10.85
C ILE A 126 -0.92 -0.21 12.01
N THR A 127 -1.93 -1.04 11.80
CA THR A 127 -2.96 -1.36 12.80
C THR A 127 -2.70 -2.68 13.50
N LYS A 128 -1.95 -3.60 12.86
CA LYS A 128 -1.46 -4.85 13.46
C LYS A 128 -0.05 -5.18 12.99
N LEU A 129 0.78 -5.62 13.93
CA LEU A 129 2.04 -6.32 13.68
C LEU A 129 2.15 -7.47 14.67
N ASP A 130 1.70 -8.66 14.26
CA ASP A 130 1.79 -9.88 15.04
C ASP A 130 2.99 -10.69 14.55
N LYS A 131 4.03 -10.78 15.39
CA LYS A 131 5.27 -11.49 15.07
C LYS A 131 5.18 -13.01 15.27
N VAL A 132 4.16 -13.48 16.00
CA VAL A 132 3.93 -14.90 16.27
C VAL A 132 3.12 -15.51 15.13
N GLN A 133 2.00 -14.88 14.78
CA GLN A 133 1.14 -15.30 13.66
C GLN A 133 1.65 -14.81 12.30
N ARG A 134 2.68 -13.96 12.30
CA ARG A 134 3.29 -13.31 11.14
C ARG A 134 2.25 -12.56 10.30
N ILE A 135 1.50 -11.67 10.94
CA ILE A 135 0.44 -10.85 10.32
C ILE A 135 0.82 -9.38 10.42
N ILE A 136 0.69 -8.65 9.31
CA ILE A 136 0.76 -7.20 9.27
C ILE A 136 -0.45 -6.64 8.53
N SER A 137 -1.09 -5.65 9.14
CA SER A 137 -2.31 -5.03 8.61
C SER A 137 -2.24 -3.52 8.82
N GLY A 138 -2.89 -2.77 7.94
CA GLY A 138 -2.87 -1.33 8.02
C GLY A 138 -3.75 -0.63 7.00
N THR A 139 -3.80 0.68 7.14
CA THR A 139 -4.52 1.60 6.24
C THR A 139 -3.59 2.68 5.73
N PHE A 140 -3.88 3.23 4.55
CA PHE A 140 -3.06 4.29 3.98
C PHE A 140 -3.85 5.18 3.03
N ASP A 141 -3.30 6.37 2.81
CA ASP A 141 -3.72 7.33 1.80
C ASP A 141 -2.48 8.05 1.27
N ALA A 142 -2.53 8.49 0.01
CA ALA A 142 -1.46 9.25 -0.59
C ALA A 142 -1.98 10.15 -1.71
N ASN A 143 -1.42 11.35 -1.81
CA ASN A 143 -1.51 12.17 -3.02
C ASN A 143 -0.08 12.34 -3.55
N LEU A 144 0.12 11.98 -4.82
CA LEU A 144 1.39 12.09 -5.53
C LEU A 144 1.18 12.96 -6.77
N SER A 145 2.08 13.91 -7.00
CA SER A 145 2.03 14.81 -8.15
C SER A 145 3.43 15.11 -8.66
N LEU A 146 3.61 15.02 -9.98
CA LEU A 146 4.84 15.35 -10.69
C LEU A 146 4.48 16.21 -11.90
N ASN A 147 5.27 17.26 -12.16
CA ASN A 147 4.99 18.15 -13.29
C ASN A 147 5.04 17.38 -14.62
N GLY A 148 4.01 17.54 -15.45
CA GLY A 148 3.86 16.81 -16.72
C GLY A 148 3.16 15.46 -16.60
N CYS A 149 2.79 15.03 -15.39
CA CYS A 149 2.11 13.78 -15.12
C CYS A 149 0.69 14.01 -14.58
N SER A 150 -0.17 13.03 -14.76
CA SER A 150 -1.46 12.98 -14.08
C SER A 150 -1.29 12.81 -12.57
N ASP A 151 -2.07 13.55 -11.78
CA ASP A 151 -2.07 13.39 -10.32
C ASP A 151 -2.61 12.00 -9.91
N VAL A 152 -1.97 11.42 -8.90
CA VAL A 152 -2.36 10.13 -8.33
C VAL A 152 -2.89 10.35 -6.92
N LYS A 153 -4.18 10.06 -6.73
CA LYS A 153 -4.88 10.13 -5.46
C LYS A 153 -5.31 8.74 -5.00
N ILE A 154 -4.66 8.26 -3.95
CA ILE A 154 -4.93 7.00 -3.28
C ILE A 154 -5.71 7.30 -2.01
N THR A 155 -6.91 6.74 -1.88
CA THR A 155 -7.74 6.89 -0.69
C THR A 155 -8.33 5.56 -0.23
N GLN A 156 -8.70 5.49 1.05
CA GLN A 156 -9.28 4.28 1.66
C GLN A 156 -8.42 3.03 1.50
N GLY A 157 -7.10 3.21 1.40
CA GLY A 157 -6.15 2.13 1.24
C GLY A 157 -6.12 1.24 2.47
N ARG A 158 -6.05 -0.07 2.23
CA ARG A 158 -6.05 -1.08 3.26
C ARG A 158 -5.32 -2.33 2.80
N PHE A 159 -4.61 -2.95 3.72
CA PHE A 159 -3.94 -4.22 3.51
C PHE A 159 -4.04 -5.09 4.76
N ASP A 160 -4.08 -6.41 4.55
CA ASP A 160 -4.06 -7.41 5.61
C ASP A 160 -3.33 -8.65 5.10
N MET A 161 -2.08 -8.84 5.49
CA MET A 161 -1.17 -9.82 4.87
C MET A 161 -0.45 -10.67 5.89
N LYS A 162 -0.16 -11.91 5.50
CA LYS A 162 0.83 -12.75 6.17
C LYS A 162 2.21 -12.51 5.56
N TYR A 163 3.24 -12.56 6.39
CA TYR A 163 4.64 -12.41 5.97
C TYR A 163 5.51 -13.52 6.51
#